data_AF-A0A1B9SC12-F1
#
_entry.id   AF-A0A1B9SC12-F1
#
_cell.length_a   1.000
_cell.length_b   1.000
_cell.length_c   1.000
_cell.angle_alpha   90.00
_cell.angle_beta   90.00
_cell.angle_gamma   90.00
#
_symmetry.space_group_name_H-M   'P 1'
#
loop_
_entity.id
_entity.type
_entity.pdbx_description
1 polymer ?
#
loop_
_entity_poly.entity_id
_entity_poly.type
_entity_poly.pdbx_seq_one_letter_code
_entity_poly.pdbx_strand_id
1 'polypeptide(L)'
;MFGEAGFRAIGGSAVALVEALRAWIRINVPKEIVRRGYTIVFGQANKRRQALSDPELSNLLKKAFRKALALEARGVCDPLTNDDFLDDEIGLTALAQRIGISRKGISAVADAIGLLPEREWYRAPVKFDPSEADTIEFHCRRMATRVEAAASLGLVSQDIQHLVDAGYLREFRNVSIEGPSGARFLQSDIQVVLDRLIELLTVDSNCTSLGLFAFAKGMKIERGDGAADILRGRLKIVAGDRSRAGFRAIRIVTAEADPSLPPSSRTPSKTIKRLPNQMSLAEAEIELNITRQTLWALVQEKHLSLQEQNGARWLDRAEVVVFGRDHRNAREFLTYIEGSLDDLKQTMTDNNIRALLSPHPKSKGHSVNVIYRYSDLRKVLRFRRDPTRITTRSFQNFWDKARAMTSERPPFLYLPSTLSLDGQAISNAKRTLTFMVVFNEDTGILAFEGRRLANGLSFEIAISNPQSLEKLEEALVTIASLV
;
A
#
# COMPACT_ATOMS: atom_id res chain seq x y z
N MET A 1 -14.94 4.61 52.40
CA MET A 1 -13.49 4.58 52.11
C MET A 1 -12.97 5.84 51.40
N PHE A 2 -13.60 6.35 50.35
CA PHE A 2 -13.08 7.53 49.60
C PHE A 2 -13.10 8.88 50.35
N GLY A 3 -14.08 9.10 51.24
CA GLY A 3 -14.17 10.35 52.02
C GLY A 3 -13.02 10.53 53.02
N GLU A 4 -12.48 9.44 53.55
CA GLU A 4 -11.41 9.44 54.56
C GLU A 4 -10.03 9.72 53.95
N ALA A 5 -9.78 9.19 52.74
CA ALA A 5 -8.58 9.52 51.95
C ALA A 5 -8.58 11.00 51.51
N GLY A 6 -9.74 11.53 51.11
CA GLY A 6 -9.90 12.96 50.80
C GLY A 6 -9.66 13.85 52.01
N PHE A 7 -10.16 13.47 53.20
CA PHE A 7 -9.94 14.23 54.43
C PHE A 7 -8.47 14.20 54.89
N ARG A 8 -7.79 13.04 54.78
CA ARG A 8 -6.35 12.94 55.11
C ARG A 8 -5.46 13.70 54.12
N ALA A 9 -5.83 13.76 52.85
CA ALA A 9 -5.11 14.53 51.84
C ALA A 9 -5.29 16.04 52.01
N ILE A 10 -6.47 16.50 52.44
CA ILE A 10 -6.74 17.90 52.77
C ILE A 10 -6.07 18.30 54.11
N GLY A 11 -5.95 17.37 55.06
CA GLY A 11 -5.21 17.58 56.31
C GLY A 11 -3.68 17.49 56.20
N GLY A 12 -3.15 17.20 55.00
CA GLY A 12 -1.71 17.14 54.70
C GLY A 12 -1.17 18.40 54.01
N SER A 13 -0.04 18.29 53.32
CA SER A 13 0.49 19.38 52.47
C SER A 13 -0.25 19.47 51.13
N ALA A 14 -0.22 20.63 50.47
CA ALA A 14 -0.84 20.82 49.16
C ALA A 14 -0.30 19.84 48.08
N VAL A 15 0.94 19.39 48.23
CA VAL A 15 1.56 18.34 47.41
C VAL A 15 0.91 16.98 47.67
N ALA A 16 0.67 16.62 48.93
CA ALA A 16 -0.02 15.37 49.29
C ALA A 16 -1.43 15.31 48.69
N LEU A 17 -2.12 16.45 48.63
CA LEU A 17 -3.40 16.57 47.94
C LEU A 17 -3.28 16.29 46.43
N VAL A 18 -2.27 16.84 45.76
CA VAL A 18 -2.04 16.60 44.33
C VAL A 18 -1.74 15.13 44.05
N GLU A 19 -0.86 14.49 44.83
CA GLU A 19 -0.53 13.07 44.67
C GLU A 19 -1.72 12.16 44.93
N ALA A 20 -2.54 12.47 45.94
CA ALA A 20 -3.78 11.74 46.21
C ALA A 20 -4.76 11.83 45.02
N LEU A 21 -4.87 13.01 44.40
CA LEU A 21 -5.70 13.21 43.21
C LEU A 21 -5.13 12.48 41.98
N ARG A 22 -3.81 12.46 41.79
CA ARG A 22 -3.13 11.69 40.73
C ARG A 22 -3.41 10.20 40.86
N ALA A 23 -3.24 9.65 42.05
CA ALA A 23 -3.56 8.25 42.33
C ALA A 23 -5.04 7.94 42.05
N TRP A 24 -5.94 8.84 42.43
CA TRP A 24 -7.36 8.69 42.13
C TRP A 24 -7.65 8.71 40.62
N ILE A 25 -7.03 9.61 39.85
CA ILE A 25 -7.17 9.68 38.38
C ILE A 25 -6.75 8.35 37.75
N ARG A 26 -5.59 7.80 38.11
CA ARG A 26 -5.08 6.54 37.55
C ARG A 26 -6.03 5.36 37.73
N ILE A 27 -6.74 5.33 38.86
CA ILE A 27 -7.63 4.22 39.21
C ILE A 27 -9.02 4.42 38.59
N ASN A 28 -9.53 5.65 38.54
CA ASN A 28 -10.95 5.91 38.33
C ASN A 28 -11.29 6.62 37.01
N VAL A 29 -10.29 7.15 36.29
CA VAL A 29 -10.51 7.94 35.08
C VAL A 29 -9.97 7.19 33.86
N PRO A 30 -10.82 6.80 32.90
CA PRO A 30 -10.37 6.22 31.63
C PRO A 30 -9.36 7.12 30.92
N LYS A 31 -8.34 6.52 30.28
CA LYS A 31 -7.21 7.23 29.66
C LYS A 31 -7.65 8.28 28.63
N GLU A 32 -8.76 8.03 27.97
CA GLU A 32 -9.39 8.89 26.96
C GLU A 32 -9.96 10.18 27.59
N ILE A 33 -10.35 10.11 28.87
CA ILE A 33 -10.93 11.21 29.64
C ILE A 33 -9.86 12.01 30.39
N VAL A 34 -8.73 11.40 30.76
CA VAL A 34 -7.60 12.08 31.44
C VAL A 34 -7.06 13.27 30.63
N ARG A 35 -7.17 13.23 29.30
CA ARG A 35 -6.77 14.33 28.43
C ARG A 35 -7.83 15.42 28.28
N ARG A 36 -9.00 15.25 28.88
CA ARG A 36 -10.08 16.24 28.91
C ARG A 36 -9.89 17.09 30.18
N GLY A 37 -10.08 18.40 30.08
CA GLY A 37 -9.76 19.35 31.16
C GLY A 37 -10.31 18.99 32.55
N TYR A 38 -9.74 19.62 33.58
CA TYR A 38 -10.03 19.32 34.99
C TYR A 38 -11.52 19.51 35.36
N THR A 39 -12.23 20.36 34.62
CA THR A 39 -13.69 20.56 34.77
C THR A 39 -14.49 19.31 34.41
N ILE A 40 -14.03 18.52 33.43
CA ILE A 40 -14.68 17.28 33.01
C ILE A 40 -14.30 16.16 33.97
N VAL A 41 -13.00 16.02 34.25
CA VAL A 41 -12.47 14.93 35.08
C VAL A 41 -12.96 15.03 36.53
N PHE A 42 -13.00 16.25 37.09
CA PHE A 42 -13.42 16.49 38.47
C PHE A 42 -14.84 17.06 38.59
N GLY A 43 -15.68 16.98 37.55
CA GLY A 43 -16.94 17.75 37.41
C GLY A 43 -17.73 18.01 38.69
N GLN A 44 -18.11 16.96 39.43
CA GLN A 44 -18.87 17.13 40.67
C GLN A 44 -18.05 17.74 41.82
N ALA A 45 -16.77 17.37 41.93
CA ALA A 45 -15.85 17.95 42.91
C ALA A 45 -15.56 19.43 42.61
N ASN A 46 -15.42 19.81 41.34
CA ASN A 46 -15.25 21.20 40.93
C ASN A 46 -16.52 22.04 41.18
N LYS A 47 -17.72 21.48 40.96
CA LYS A 47 -18.99 22.14 41.33
C LYS A 47 -19.08 22.38 42.83
N ARG A 48 -18.71 21.40 43.66
CA ARG A 48 -18.68 21.56 45.13
C ARG A 48 -17.64 22.56 45.59
N ARG A 49 -16.47 22.59 44.95
CA ARG A 49 -15.42 23.58 45.19
C ARG A 49 -15.92 25.02 44.97
N GLN A 50 -16.71 25.24 43.91
CA GLN A 50 -17.32 26.55 43.63
C GLN A 50 -18.32 26.99 44.70
N ALA A 51 -18.90 26.06 45.45
CA ALA A 51 -19.85 26.33 46.52
C ALA A 51 -19.18 26.52 47.90
N LEU A 52 -17.85 26.44 47.99
CA LEU A 52 -17.12 26.68 49.24
C LEU A 52 -17.14 28.16 49.61
N SER A 53 -17.40 28.45 50.88
CA SER A 53 -17.36 29.81 51.44
C SER A 53 -15.94 30.34 51.65
N ASP A 54 -14.96 29.44 51.76
CA ASP A 54 -13.55 29.79 51.91
C ASP A 54 -12.87 29.94 50.52
N PRO A 55 -12.47 31.17 50.13
CA PRO A 55 -11.86 31.44 48.84
C PRO A 55 -10.42 30.89 48.74
N GLU A 56 -9.67 30.81 49.84
CA GLU A 56 -8.30 30.30 49.83
C GLU A 56 -8.30 28.80 49.61
N LEU A 57 -9.14 28.08 50.35
CA LEU A 57 -9.33 26.64 50.15
C LEU A 57 -9.88 26.33 48.74
N SER A 58 -10.83 27.14 48.25
CA SER A 58 -11.38 27.01 46.91
C SER A 58 -10.32 27.17 45.81
N ASN A 59 -9.36 28.09 46.01
CA ASN A 59 -8.24 28.30 45.10
C ASN A 59 -7.19 27.19 45.20
N LEU A 60 -6.86 26.73 46.41
CA LEU A 60 -5.95 25.61 46.64
C LEU A 60 -6.45 24.34 45.95
N LEU A 61 -7.72 24.00 46.12
CA LEU A 61 -8.36 22.85 45.46
C LEU A 61 -8.36 22.99 43.93
N LYS A 62 -8.58 24.22 43.42
CA LYS A 62 -8.53 24.49 41.98
C LYS A 62 -7.13 24.26 41.43
N LYS A 63 -6.09 24.78 42.11
CA LYS A 63 -4.68 24.58 41.75
C LYS A 63 -4.30 23.10 41.81
N ALA A 64 -4.78 22.39 42.84
CA ALA A 64 -4.54 20.95 43.00
C ALA A 64 -5.19 20.12 41.89
N PHE A 65 -6.44 20.40 41.50
CA PHE A 65 -7.10 19.72 40.38
C PHE A 65 -6.35 19.92 39.06
N ARG A 66 -5.92 21.16 38.76
CA ARG A 66 -5.16 21.47 37.56
C ARG A 66 -3.82 20.74 37.52
N LYS A 67 -3.02 20.87 38.59
CA LYS A 67 -1.71 20.22 38.67
C LYS A 67 -1.80 18.69 38.61
N ALA A 68 -2.71 18.06 39.35
CA ALA A 68 -2.87 16.61 39.34
C ALA A 68 -3.21 16.09 37.94
N LEU A 69 -4.15 16.73 37.26
CA LEU A 69 -4.54 16.31 35.92
C LEU A 69 -3.43 16.52 34.88
N ALA A 70 -2.76 17.67 34.92
CA ALA A 70 -1.68 17.98 33.98
C ALA A 70 -0.55 16.96 34.08
N LEU A 71 -0.18 16.52 35.30
CA LEU A 71 0.86 15.52 35.53
C LEU A 71 0.46 14.13 35.01
N GLU A 72 -0.79 13.72 35.22
CA GLU A 72 -1.29 12.43 34.70
C GLU A 72 -1.46 12.43 33.18
N ALA A 73 -1.90 13.54 32.58
CA ALA A 73 -1.99 13.67 31.12
C ALA A 73 -0.62 13.55 30.44
N ARG A 74 0.46 13.94 31.14
CA ARG A 74 1.87 13.79 30.71
C ARG A 74 2.44 12.39 30.91
N GLY A 75 1.83 11.55 31.76
CA GLY A 75 2.40 10.27 32.16
C GLY A 75 3.66 10.39 33.02
N VAL A 76 3.82 11.52 33.73
CA VAL A 76 4.94 11.70 34.67
C VAL A 76 4.74 10.71 35.82
N CYS A 77 5.78 9.94 36.14
CA CYS A 77 5.76 8.99 37.26
C CYS A 77 6.35 9.58 38.54
N ASP A 78 7.17 10.64 38.41
CA ASP A 78 7.89 11.21 39.53
C ASP A 78 6.94 11.95 40.50
N PRO A 79 7.22 11.88 41.83
CA PRO A 79 6.45 12.59 42.84
C PRO A 79 6.71 14.10 42.78
N LEU A 80 5.66 14.89 42.98
CA LEU A 80 5.75 16.36 42.99
C LEU A 80 6.54 16.88 44.20
N THR A 81 7.36 17.93 44.01
CA THR A 81 8.02 18.63 45.12
C THR A 81 7.21 19.86 45.59
N ASN A 82 7.54 20.41 46.76
CA ASN A 82 6.84 21.60 47.28
C ASN A 82 7.07 22.85 46.41
N ASP A 83 8.24 22.98 45.80
CA ASP A 83 8.59 24.12 44.94
C ASP A 83 7.78 24.07 43.64
N ASP A 84 7.60 22.88 43.07
CA ASP A 84 6.73 22.67 41.89
C ASP A 84 5.27 23.10 42.14
N PHE A 85 4.81 23.10 43.40
CA PHE A 85 3.46 23.57 43.74
C PHE A 85 3.37 25.10 43.76
N LEU A 86 4.46 25.80 44.13
CA LEU A 86 4.49 27.24 44.36
C LEU A 86 4.71 28.06 43.09
N ASP A 87 5.20 27.48 42.00
CA ASP A 87 5.44 28.20 40.75
C ASP A 87 4.26 29.06 40.28
N ASP A 88 4.59 30.24 39.78
CA ASP A 88 3.66 31.27 39.31
C ASP A 88 2.96 30.87 38.00
N GLU A 89 1.66 31.17 37.91
CA GLU A 89 0.87 30.92 36.70
C GLU A 89 1.33 31.84 35.54
N ILE A 90 1.52 31.25 34.36
CA ILE A 90 1.97 31.92 33.15
C ILE A 90 0.77 32.48 32.39
N GLY A 91 0.77 33.79 32.14
CA GLY A 91 -0.24 34.44 31.31
C GLY A 91 -0.08 34.10 29.81
N LEU A 92 -1.18 34.17 29.06
CA LEU A 92 -1.21 33.84 27.63
C LEU A 92 -0.23 34.65 26.77
N THR A 93 0.05 35.91 27.13
CA THR A 93 1.07 36.76 26.47
C THR A 93 2.50 36.26 26.73
N ALA A 94 2.80 35.86 27.96
CA ALA A 94 4.11 35.31 28.31
C ALA A 94 4.34 33.96 27.63
N LEU A 95 3.30 33.12 27.56
CA LEU A 95 3.35 31.84 26.85
C LEU A 95 3.54 32.03 25.33
N ALA A 96 2.89 33.04 24.74
CA ALA A 96 3.08 33.43 23.34
C ALA A 96 4.53 33.80 23.02
N GLN A 97 5.14 34.62 23.88
CA GLN A 97 6.55 35.00 23.72
C GLN A 97 7.48 33.80 23.92
N ARG A 98 7.22 32.95 24.91
CA ARG A 98 8.01 31.76 25.20
C ARG A 98 8.04 30.77 24.04
N ILE A 99 6.90 30.49 23.40
CA ILE A 99 6.81 29.50 22.32
C ILE A 99 7.07 30.14 20.93
N GLY A 100 7.00 31.46 20.81
CA GLY A 100 7.12 32.16 19.52
C GLY A 100 5.86 32.07 18.65
N ILE A 101 4.68 31.90 19.26
CA ILE A 101 3.39 31.77 18.56
C ILE A 101 2.46 32.93 18.92
N SER A 102 1.54 33.29 18.01
CA SER A 102 0.49 34.26 18.31
C SER A 102 -0.41 33.84 19.49
N ARG A 103 -0.85 34.82 20.28
CA ARG A 103 -1.83 34.60 21.36
C ARG A 103 -3.10 33.86 20.89
N LYS A 104 -3.58 34.20 19.68
CA LYS A 104 -4.77 33.54 19.09
C LYS A 104 -4.51 32.05 18.81
N GLY A 105 -3.33 31.71 18.30
CA GLY A 105 -2.92 30.32 18.05
C GLY A 105 -2.84 29.50 19.33
N ILE A 106 -2.22 30.05 20.38
CA ILE A 106 -2.13 29.39 21.69
C ILE A 106 -3.52 29.18 22.30
N SER A 107 -4.38 30.19 22.25
CA SER A 107 -5.75 30.05 22.74
C SER A 107 -6.50 28.95 22.00
N ALA A 108 -6.37 28.85 20.67
CA ALA A 108 -7.02 27.82 19.88
C ALA A 108 -6.50 26.41 20.22
N VAL A 109 -5.19 26.24 20.36
CA VAL A 109 -4.60 24.95 20.76
C VAL A 109 -5.02 24.57 22.17
N ALA A 110 -4.95 25.50 23.13
CA ALA A 110 -5.37 25.28 24.52
C ALA A 110 -6.85 24.88 24.62
N ASP A 111 -7.73 25.51 23.84
CA ASP A 111 -9.14 25.14 23.71
C ASP A 111 -9.29 23.71 23.20
N ALA A 112 -8.56 23.38 22.14
CA ALA A 112 -8.66 22.09 21.46
C ALA A 112 -8.19 20.90 22.30
N ILE A 113 -7.22 21.13 23.20
CA ILE A 113 -6.74 20.15 24.19
C ILE A 113 -7.46 20.27 25.55
N GLY A 114 -8.49 21.12 25.64
CA GLY A 114 -9.37 21.20 26.81
C GLY A 114 -8.78 21.90 28.04
N LEU A 115 -7.79 22.77 27.86
CA LEU A 115 -7.18 23.55 28.96
C LEU A 115 -7.84 24.91 29.18
N LEU A 116 -8.77 25.34 28.30
CA LEU A 116 -9.58 26.53 28.54
C LEU A 116 -10.91 26.17 29.22
N PRO A 117 -11.37 26.95 30.22
CA PRO A 117 -12.69 26.79 30.81
C PRO A 117 -13.80 27.12 29.81
N GLU A 118 -14.97 26.48 29.96
CA GLU A 118 -16.14 26.71 29.12
C GLU A 118 -16.53 28.20 29.09
N ARG A 119 -16.75 28.72 27.88
CA ARG A 119 -16.67 30.15 27.53
C ARG A 119 -17.80 31.03 28.04
N GLU A 120 -18.83 30.48 28.69
CA GLU A 120 -20.06 31.25 28.90
C GLU A 120 -19.88 32.43 29.88
N TRP A 121 -18.99 32.38 30.89
CA TRP A 121 -18.99 33.38 31.98
C TRP A 121 -17.65 34.00 32.43
N TYR A 122 -16.53 33.81 31.73
CA TYR A 122 -15.24 34.35 32.19
C TYR A 122 -14.79 35.65 31.50
N ARG A 123 -14.68 36.74 32.27
CA ARG A 123 -14.08 38.04 31.88
C ARG A 123 -12.61 38.21 32.31
N ALA A 124 -12.01 37.22 32.97
CA ALA A 124 -10.66 37.32 33.56
C ALA A 124 -9.54 36.91 32.57
N PRO A 125 -8.31 37.43 32.71
CA PRO A 125 -7.16 37.02 31.90
C PRO A 125 -6.85 35.52 32.10
N VAL A 126 -6.74 34.78 31.00
CA VAL A 126 -6.39 33.35 31.03
C VAL A 126 -4.94 33.20 31.50
N LYS A 127 -4.75 32.46 32.59
CA LYS A 127 -3.47 32.05 33.14
C LYS A 127 -3.39 30.54 33.17
N PHE A 128 -2.21 30.01 32.85
CA PHE A 128 -1.89 28.60 32.79
C PHE A 128 -0.90 28.26 33.89
N ASP A 129 -1.09 27.14 34.58
CA ASP A 129 0.00 26.60 35.40
C ASP A 129 1.22 26.30 34.48
N PRO A 130 2.47 26.35 34.98
CA PRO A 130 3.65 25.97 34.18
C PRO A 130 3.48 24.61 33.51
N SER A 131 2.81 23.69 34.18
CA SER A 131 2.53 22.36 33.63
C SER A 131 1.52 22.38 32.45
N GLU A 132 0.54 23.27 32.48
CA GLU A 132 -0.39 23.49 31.37
C GLU A 132 0.34 24.19 30.20
N ALA A 133 1.20 25.15 30.52
CA ALA A 133 2.03 25.87 29.55
C ALA A 133 2.97 24.93 28.77
N ASP A 134 3.71 24.02 29.43
CA ASP A 134 4.58 23.10 28.67
C ASP A 134 3.75 22.07 27.88
N THR A 135 2.53 21.74 28.33
CA THR A 135 1.64 20.84 27.58
C THR A 135 1.21 21.49 26.26
N ILE A 136 0.81 22.76 26.32
CA ILE A 136 0.49 23.55 25.13
C ILE A 136 1.72 23.62 24.22
N GLU A 137 2.89 23.92 24.78
CA GLU A 137 4.15 23.99 24.04
C GLU A 137 4.49 22.67 23.34
N PHE A 138 4.38 21.54 24.04
CA PHE A 138 4.61 20.21 23.49
C PHE A 138 3.70 19.92 22.29
N HIS A 139 2.40 20.21 22.41
CA HIS A 139 1.46 20.00 21.31
C HIS A 139 1.77 20.93 20.13
N CYS A 140 2.04 22.20 20.36
CA CYS A 140 2.39 23.17 19.32
C CYS A 140 3.65 22.76 18.55
N ARG A 141 4.68 22.23 19.22
CA ARG A 141 5.93 21.78 18.58
C ARG A 141 5.78 20.52 17.74
N ARG A 142 4.77 19.69 18.01
CA ARG A 142 4.55 18.42 17.30
C ARG A 142 3.49 18.49 16.21
N MET A 143 2.92 19.66 15.95
CA MET A 143 1.85 19.79 14.96
C MET A 143 2.37 19.52 13.55
N ALA A 144 1.60 18.73 12.80
CA ALA A 144 1.89 18.43 11.41
C ALA A 144 1.55 19.65 10.53
N THR A 145 2.38 19.90 9.53
CA THR A 145 2.00 20.68 8.35
C THR A 145 0.90 19.97 7.57
N ARG A 146 0.23 20.69 6.67
CA ARG A 146 -0.73 20.09 5.72
C ARG A 146 -0.11 18.98 4.85
N VAL A 147 1.17 19.09 4.50
CA VAL A 147 1.89 18.07 3.71
C VAL A 147 2.12 16.80 4.53
N GLU A 148 2.61 16.95 5.76
CA GLU A 148 2.83 15.82 6.67
C GLU A 148 1.51 15.13 7.03
N ALA A 149 0.45 15.90 7.34
CA ALA A 149 -0.88 15.35 7.60
C ALA A 149 -1.41 14.55 6.40
N ALA A 150 -1.25 15.08 5.19
CA ALA A 150 -1.64 14.38 3.96
C ALA A 150 -0.83 13.09 3.77
N ALA A 151 0.48 13.11 4.01
CA ALA A 151 1.33 11.93 3.91
C ALA A 151 0.90 10.85 4.91
N SER A 152 0.71 11.20 6.18
CA SER A 152 0.26 10.27 7.24
C SER A 152 -1.11 9.66 6.94
N LEU A 153 -2.03 10.45 6.37
CA LEU A 153 -3.36 9.97 5.99
C LEU A 153 -3.38 9.29 4.61
N GLY A 154 -2.29 9.29 3.85
CA GLY A 154 -2.26 8.76 2.48
C GLY A 154 -3.02 9.60 1.44
N LEU A 155 -3.31 10.86 1.73
CA LEU A 155 -4.02 11.79 0.83
C LEU A 155 -3.06 12.71 0.08
N VAL A 156 -3.60 13.52 -0.84
CA VAL A 156 -2.87 14.67 -1.41
C VAL A 156 -3.18 15.90 -0.55
N SER A 157 -2.23 16.84 -0.44
CA SER A 157 -2.37 18.01 0.44
C SER A 157 -3.63 18.85 0.19
N GLN A 158 -4.11 18.93 -1.05
CA GLN A 158 -5.37 19.61 -1.39
C GLN A 158 -6.60 18.90 -0.81
N ASP A 159 -6.57 17.56 -0.69
CA ASP A 159 -7.70 16.76 -0.25
C ASP A 159 -7.92 16.86 1.28
N ILE A 160 -6.92 17.37 2.03
CA ILE A 160 -7.03 17.58 3.48
C ILE A 160 -8.16 18.56 3.84
N GLN A 161 -8.42 19.56 2.99
CA GLN A 161 -9.45 20.56 3.27
C GLN A 161 -10.84 19.93 3.45
N HIS A 162 -11.16 18.88 2.70
CA HIS A 162 -12.44 18.18 2.82
C HIS A 162 -12.62 17.51 4.18
N LEU A 163 -11.54 17.01 4.79
CA LEU A 163 -11.59 16.44 6.14
C LEU A 163 -11.76 17.52 7.20
N VAL A 164 -11.22 18.72 6.96
CA VAL A 164 -11.45 19.90 7.81
C VAL A 164 -12.91 20.35 7.71
N ASP A 165 -13.41 20.51 6.49
CA ASP A 165 -14.78 20.96 6.24
C ASP A 165 -15.82 19.94 6.74
N ALA A 166 -15.48 18.66 6.72
CA ALA A 166 -16.28 17.58 7.31
C ALA A 166 -16.16 17.46 8.83
N GLY A 167 -15.28 18.24 9.48
CA GLY A 167 -15.11 18.26 10.94
C GLY A 167 -14.25 17.12 11.51
N TYR A 168 -13.57 16.34 10.68
CA TYR A 168 -12.68 15.25 11.12
C TYR A 168 -11.30 15.74 11.53
N LEU A 169 -10.85 16.87 10.98
CA LEU A 169 -9.59 17.51 11.34
C LEU A 169 -9.83 18.96 11.74
N ARG A 170 -9.08 19.46 12.72
CA ARG A 170 -9.08 20.87 13.09
C ARG A 170 -7.85 21.56 12.50
N GLU A 171 -8.10 22.66 11.79
CA GLU A 171 -7.06 23.52 11.23
C GLU A 171 -6.70 24.62 12.23
N PHE A 172 -5.41 24.69 12.58
CA PHE A 172 -4.86 25.76 13.40
C PHE A 172 -4.04 26.70 12.55
N ARG A 173 -4.46 27.98 12.54
CA ARG A 173 -3.74 29.07 11.87
C ARG A 173 -2.95 29.87 12.90
N ASN A 174 -1.88 30.51 12.45
CA ASN A 174 -1.00 31.33 13.28
C ASN A 174 -0.31 30.54 14.40
N VAL A 175 0.00 29.26 14.13
CA VAL A 175 0.76 28.35 14.99
C VAL A 175 1.98 27.87 14.19
N SER A 176 2.97 28.74 14.02
CA SER A 176 4.23 28.41 13.35
C SER A 176 5.37 28.71 14.31
N ILE A 177 6.01 27.67 14.83
CA ILE A 177 7.22 27.80 15.66
C ILE A 177 8.42 27.85 14.73
N GLU A 178 8.51 26.89 13.79
CA GLU A 178 9.57 26.77 12.80
C GLU A 178 9.00 26.24 11.47
N GLY A 179 9.57 26.69 10.34
CA GLY A 179 9.18 26.29 8.99
C GLY A 179 8.09 27.16 8.33
N PRO A 180 7.61 26.75 7.14
CA PRO A 180 6.70 27.56 6.33
C PRO A 180 5.41 27.90 7.10
N SER A 181 4.95 29.13 6.89
CA SER A 181 3.67 29.60 7.41
C SER A 181 2.52 28.82 6.75
N GLY A 182 1.52 28.45 7.54
CA GLY A 182 0.38 27.71 7.01
C GLY A 182 -0.47 27.04 8.09
N ALA A 183 -1.49 26.34 7.61
CA ALA A 183 -2.35 25.48 8.42
C ALA A 183 -1.54 24.36 9.10
N ARG A 184 -1.75 24.20 10.41
CA ARG A 184 -1.21 23.10 11.21
C ARG A 184 -2.33 22.21 11.75
N PHE A 185 -1.99 20.95 12.00
CA PHE A 185 -2.90 19.92 12.46
C PHE A 185 -2.32 19.20 13.68
N LEU A 186 -3.15 18.91 14.68
CA LEU A 186 -2.72 18.14 15.84
C LEU A 186 -2.49 16.68 15.42
N GLN A 187 -1.38 16.08 15.87
CA GLN A 187 -1.10 14.66 15.64
C GLN A 187 -2.17 13.76 16.26
N SER A 188 -2.77 14.18 17.38
CA SER A 188 -3.89 13.48 18.00
C SER A 188 -5.11 13.40 17.08
N ASP A 189 -5.41 14.47 16.34
CA ASP A 189 -6.56 14.50 15.43
C ASP A 189 -6.31 13.60 14.21
N ILE A 190 -5.07 13.58 13.70
CA ILE A 190 -4.65 12.66 12.64
C ILE A 190 -4.78 11.20 13.12
N GLN A 191 -4.32 10.92 14.34
CA GLN A 191 -4.40 9.58 14.91
C GLN A 191 -5.86 9.13 15.09
N VAL A 192 -6.74 10.01 15.56
CA VAL A 192 -8.19 9.72 15.67
C VAL A 192 -8.79 9.33 14.32
N VAL A 193 -8.40 9.99 13.23
CA VAL A 193 -8.84 9.62 11.88
C VAL A 193 -8.31 8.23 11.48
N LEU A 194 -7.04 7.93 11.76
CA LEU A 194 -6.43 6.63 11.45
C LEU A 194 -7.08 5.49 12.25
N ASP A 195 -7.30 5.69 13.55
CA ASP A 195 -7.98 4.73 14.41
C ASP A 195 -9.40 4.48 13.91
N ARG A 196 -10.12 5.54 13.51
CA ARG A 196 -11.45 5.43 12.92
C ARG A 196 -11.45 4.63 11.61
N LEU A 197 -10.41 4.73 10.78
CA LEU A 197 -10.30 3.89 9.60
C LEU A 197 -10.16 2.42 9.94
N ILE A 198 -9.38 2.09 10.97
CA ILE A 198 -9.20 0.71 11.44
C ILE A 198 -10.54 0.13 11.92
N GLU A 199 -11.31 0.91 12.69
CA GLU A 199 -12.65 0.51 13.17
C GLU A 199 -13.64 0.22 12.03
N LEU A 200 -13.51 0.92 10.90
CA LEU A 200 -14.40 0.77 9.75
C LEU A 200 -14.01 -0.39 8.82
N LEU A 201 -12.87 -1.04 9.04
CA LEU A 201 -12.43 -2.17 8.21
C LEU A 201 -13.34 -3.38 8.42
N THR A 202 -13.92 -3.86 7.31
CA THR A 202 -14.68 -5.11 7.30
C THR A 202 -13.75 -6.33 7.09
N VAL A 203 -14.10 -7.46 7.71
CA VAL A 203 -13.26 -8.69 7.74
C VAL A 203 -13.33 -9.48 6.43
N ASP A 204 -14.29 -9.18 5.56
CA ASP A 204 -14.63 -10.04 4.42
C ASP A 204 -13.69 -9.84 3.22
N SER A 205 -12.73 -10.75 3.05
CA SER A 205 -11.64 -10.67 2.06
C SER A 205 -12.05 -11.01 0.63
N ASN A 206 -13.27 -11.52 0.41
CA ASN A 206 -13.74 -12.01 -0.89
C ASN A 206 -14.59 -11.00 -1.68
N CYS A 207 -14.67 -9.74 -1.25
CA CYS A 207 -15.49 -8.74 -1.91
C CYS A 207 -14.73 -7.97 -3.02
N THR A 208 -15.46 -7.64 -4.09
CA THR A 208 -14.94 -6.82 -5.18
C THR A 208 -14.69 -5.38 -4.71
N SER A 209 -13.43 -4.94 -4.73
CA SER A 209 -13.01 -3.66 -4.14
C SER A 209 -12.08 -2.82 -5.03
N LEU A 210 -12.07 -1.50 -4.82
CA LEU A 210 -11.23 -0.52 -5.52
C LEU A 210 -10.46 0.37 -4.54
N GLY A 211 -9.23 0.79 -4.88
CA GLY A 211 -8.56 1.83 -4.08
C GLY A 211 -9.30 3.18 -4.15
N LEU A 212 -9.24 3.99 -3.09
CA LEU A 212 -9.95 5.28 -3.00
C LEU A 212 -9.77 6.16 -4.24
N PHE A 213 -8.55 6.29 -4.76
CA PHE A 213 -8.31 7.10 -5.95
C PHE A 213 -9.02 6.57 -7.20
N ALA A 214 -8.99 5.25 -7.40
CA ALA A 214 -9.65 4.62 -8.53
C ALA A 214 -11.18 4.74 -8.44
N PHE A 215 -11.71 4.58 -7.22
CA PHE A 215 -13.12 4.76 -6.92
C PHE A 215 -13.57 6.21 -7.16
N ALA A 216 -12.89 7.19 -6.57
CA ALA A 216 -13.22 8.61 -6.70
C ALA A 216 -13.23 9.04 -8.17
N LYS A 217 -12.23 8.62 -8.94
CA LYS A 217 -12.16 8.86 -10.39
C LYS A 217 -13.32 8.21 -11.15
N GLY A 218 -13.75 7.01 -10.76
CA GLY A 218 -14.88 6.31 -11.37
C GLY A 218 -16.23 6.97 -11.06
N MET A 219 -16.38 7.47 -9.83
CA MET A 219 -17.60 8.13 -9.37
C MET A 219 -17.66 9.63 -9.69
N LYS A 220 -16.60 10.19 -10.31
CA LYS A 220 -16.43 11.63 -10.56
C LYS A 220 -16.59 12.48 -9.29
N ILE A 221 -16.12 11.96 -8.16
CA ILE A 221 -16.08 12.70 -6.89
C ILE A 221 -14.65 13.10 -6.57
N GLU A 222 -14.49 14.15 -5.77
CA GLU A 222 -13.18 14.53 -5.26
C GLU A 222 -12.69 13.49 -4.24
N ARG A 223 -11.37 13.29 -4.19
CA ARG A 223 -10.76 12.30 -3.31
C ARG A 223 -11.04 12.60 -1.84
N GLY A 224 -10.97 13.88 -1.47
CA GLY A 224 -11.26 14.33 -0.11
C GLY A 224 -12.70 14.04 0.30
N ASP A 225 -13.67 14.24 -0.60
CA ASP A 225 -15.07 13.90 -0.35
C ASP A 225 -15.26 12.40 -0.16
N GLY A 226 -14.61 11.58 -1.00
CA GLY A 226 -14.61 10.12 -0.84
C GLY A 226 -13.99 9.68 0.51
N ALA A 227 -12.92 10.33 0.95
CA ALA A 227 -12.31 10.09 2.26
C ALA A 227 -13.27 10.45 3.40
N ALA A 228 -13.95 11.60 3.30
CA ALA A 228 -14.96 12.00 4.27
C ALA A 228 -16.16 11.04 4.29
N ASP A 229 -16.63 10.55 3.14
CA ASP A 229 -17.73 9.60 3.05
C ASP A 229 -17.38 8.22 3.64
N ILE A 230 -16.11 7.79 3.55
CA ILE A 230 -15.62 6.61 4.28
C ILE A 230 -15.77 6.86 5.79
N LEU A 231 -15.25 7.97 6.31
CA LEU A 231 -15.31 8.26 7.76
C LEU A 231 -16.74 8.43 8.28
N ARG A 232 -17.67 8.86 7.43
CA ARG A 232 -19.11 8.91 7.72
C ARG A 232 -19.78 7.53 7.74
N GLY A 233 -19.07 6.48 7.32
CA GLY A 233 -19.61 5.13 7.18
C GLY A 233 -20.52 4.94 5.95
N ARG A 234 -20.52 5.89 5.00
CA ARG A 234 -21.30 5.80 3.75
C ARG A 234 -20.65 4.88 2.73
N LEU A 235 -19.34 4.69 2.82
CA LEU A 235 -18.57 3.79 1.98
C LEU A 235 -17.97 2.68 2.83
N LYS A 236 -18.29 1.43 2.48
CA LYS A 236 -17.71 0.25 3.12
C LYS A 236 -16.28 0.05 2.64
N ILE A 237 -15.39 -0.34 3.55
CA ILE A 237 -13.97 -0.55 3.25
C ILE A 237 -13.46 -1.90 3.74
N VAL A 238 -12.44 -2.42 3.06
CA VAL A 238 -11.67 -3.62 3.40
C VAL A 238 -10.18 -3.32 3.41
N ALA A 239 -9.41 -4.20 4.03
CA ALA A 239 -7.95 -4.11 4.05
C ALA A 239 -7.38 -4.23 2.63
N GLY A 240 -6.45 -3.36 2.28
CA GLY A 240 -5.69 -3.37 1.04
C GLY A 240 -4.21 -3.65 1.27
N ASP A 241 -3.37 -2.80 0.69
CA ASP A 241 -1.91 -2.91 0.77
C ASP A 241 -1.39 -2.36 2.11
N ARG A 242 -0.95 -3.26 2.99
CA ARG A 242 -0.43 -2.94 4.33
C ARG A 242 0.89 -2.17 4.33
N SER A 243 1.59 -2.10 3.19
CA SER A 243 2.83 -1.30 3.08
C SER A 243 2.57 0.20 2.97
N ARG A 244 1.32 0.61 2.78
CA ARG A 244 0.91 2.01 2.58
C ARG A 244 0.24 2.57 3.83
N ALA A 245 0.28 3.89 3.99
CA ALA A 245 -0.35 4.59 5.12
C ALA A 245 -1.79 5.04 4.82
N GLY A 246 -2.63 5.08 5.87
CA GLY A 246 -3.96 5.69 5.88
C GLY A 246 -4.90 5.23 4.76
N PHE A 247 -5.54 6.18 4.07
CA PHE A 247 -6.51 5.94 3.01
C PHE A 247 -5.93 5.20 1.77
N ARG A 248 -4.60 5.11 1.62
CA ARG A 248 -3.97 4.29 0.56
C ARG A 248 -3.89 2.81 0.91
N ALA A 249 -3.96 2.48 2.19
CA ALA A 249 -3.88 1.11 2.70
C ALA A 249 -5.21 0.37 2.57
N ILE A 250 -6.30 1.08 2.29
CA ILE A 250 -7.67 0.54 2.29
C ILE A 250 -8.23 0.45 0.86
N ARG A 251 -9.26 -0.37 0.70
CA ARG A 251 -10.04 -0.47 -0.55
C ARG A 251 -11.52 -0.33 -0.24
N ILE A 252 -12.25 0.34 -1.12
CA ILE A 252 -13.68 0.57 -1.05
C ILE A 252 -14.40 -0.60 -1.71
N VAL A 253 -15.38 -1.16 -1.02
CA VAL A 253 -16.27 -2.21 -1.52
C VAL A 253 -17.19 -1.61 -2.58
N THR A 254 -17.36 -2.29 -3.71
CA THR A 254 -18.14 -1.78 -4.85
C THR A 254 -19.56 -2.32 -4.88
N ALA A 255 -20.43 -1.66 -5.66
CA ALA A 255 -21.85 -1.99 -5.81
C ALA A 255 -22.14 -3.44 -6.25
N GLU A 256 -21.19 -4.09 -6.93
CA GLU A 256 -21.32 -5.52 -7.29
C GLU A 256 -21.32 -6.44 -6.06
N ALA A 257 -20.70 -6.02 -4.95
CA ALA A 257 -20.68 -6.75 -3.67
C ALA A 257 -21.68 -6.19 -2.65
N ASP A 258 -22.13 -4.95 -2.83
CA ASP A 258 -23.19 -4.35 -2.02
C ASP A 258 -24.12 -3.49 -2.91
N PRO A 259 -25.30 -4.01 -3.31
CA PRO A 259 -26.21 -3.32 -4.22
C PRO A 259 -26.79 -2.02 -3.66
N SER A 260 -26.57 -1.70 -2.38
CA SER A 260 -26.96 -0.41 -1.80
C SER A 260 -26.01 0.75 -2.15
N LEU A 261 -24.83 0.45 -2.73
CA LEU A 261 -23.85 1.45 -3.14
C LEU A 261 -24.05 1.88 -4.61
N PRO A 262 -23.74 3.13 -4.96
CA PRO A 262 -23.92 3.63 -6.31
C PRO A 262 -22.99 2.89 -7.31
N PRO A 263 -23.49 2.54 -8.51
CA PRO A 263 -22.74 1.76 -9.49
C PRO A 263 -21.54 2.56 -10.00
N SER A 264 -20.33 2.03 -9.79
CA SER A 264 -19.10 2.59 -10.37
C SER A 264 -19.08 2.39 -11.88
N SER A 265 -18.83 3.46 -12.63
CA SER A 265 -18.71 3.41 -14.10
C SER A 265 -17.44 2.69 -14.58
N ARG A 266 -16.53 2.35 -13.67
CA ARG A 266 -15.40 1.46 -13.96
C ARG A 266 -15.71 0.07 -13.46
N THR A 267 -15.68 -0.88 -14.38
CA THR A 267 -15.60 -2.31 -14.08
C THR A 267 -14.51 -2.47 -13.04
N PRO A 268 -14.82 -2.97 -11.83
CA PRO A 268 -13.78 -3.27 -10.87
C PRO A 268 -12.79 -4.21 -11.54
N SER A 269 -11.54 -4.21 -11.07
CA SER A 269 -10.61 -5.29 -11.39
C SER A 269 -11.23 -6.58 -10.82
N LYS A 270 -12.16 -7.17 -11.57
CA LYS A 270 -12.63 -8.53 -11.40
C LYS A 270 -11.34 -9.32 -11.36
N THR A 271 -11.12 -10.07 -10.29
CA THR A 271 -10.12 -11.13 -10.31
C THR A 271 -10.52 -11.99 -11.50
N ILE A 272 -9.86 -11.80 -12.65
CA ILE A 272 -10.26 -12.46 -13.88
C ILE A 272 -9.90 -13.91 -13.64
N LYS A 273 -10.90 -14.71 -13.25
CA LYS A 273 -10.76 -16.14 -13.06
C LYS A 273 -10.49 -16.73 -14.44
N ARG A 274 -9.22 -16.93 -14.71
CA ARG A 274 -8.72 -17.59 -15.91
C ARG A 274 -9.27 -19.01 -15.96
N LEU A 275 -9.85 -19.39 -17.08
CA LEU A 275 -10.24 -20.79 -17.31
C LEU A 275 -8.99 -21.64 -17.64
N PRO A 276 -8.94 -22.93 -17.26
CA PRO A 276 -7.77 -23.79 -17.50
C PRO A 276 -7.36 -23.92 -18.97
N ASN A 277 -8.33 -23.78 -19.88
CA ASN A 277 -8.14 -23.85 -21.34
C ASN A 277 -7.73 -22.50 -21.97
N GLN A 278 -7.59 -21.43 -21.19
CA GLN A 278 -7.23 -20.11 -21.70
C GLN A 278 -5.75 -19.80 -21.48
N MET A 279 -5.15 -19.16 -22.47
CA MET A 279 -3.78 -18.66 -22.43
C MET A 279 -3.77 -17.15 -22.67
N SER A 280 -3.07 -16.40 -21.82
CA SER A 280 -2.87 -14.97 -22.03
C SER A 280 -1.92 -14.73 -23.22
N LEU A 281 -1.95 -13.53 -23.80
CA LEU A 281 -1.03 -13.17 -24.89
C LEU A 281 0.45 -13.29 -24.50
N ALA A 282 0.80 -12.96 -23.24
CA ALA A 282 2.17 -13.07 -22.76
C ALA A 282 2.62 -14.53 -22.66
N GLU A 283 1.74 -15.41 -22.19
CA GLU A 283 2.02 -16.85 -22.17
C GLU A 283 2.13 -17.42 -23.58
N ALA A 284 1.29 -17.00 -24.52
CA ALA A 284 1.36 -17.47 -25.90
C ALA A 284 2.62 -17.01 -26.63
N GLU A 285 3.12 -15.80 -26.36
CA GLU A 285 4.41 -15.34 -26.87
C GLU A 285 5.57 -16.21 -26.39
N ILE A 286 5.52 -16.61 -25.11
CA ILE A 286 6.50 -17.52 -24.53
C ILE A 286 6.28 -18.93 -25.07
N GLU A 287 5.06 -19.46 -25.14
CA GLU A 287 4.83 -20.81 -25.66
C GLU A 287 5.31 -20.97 -27.11
N LEU A 288 5.11 -19.94 -27.94
CA LEU A 288 5.46 -19.97 -29.36
C LEU A 288 6.85 -19.43 -29.68
N ASN A 289 7.56 -18.86 -28.71
CA ASN A 289 8.85 -18.18 -28.90
C ASN A 289 8.82 -17.09 -30.00
N ILE A 290 7.80 -16.22 -29.95
CA ILE A 290 7.59 -15.13 -30.92
C ILE A 290 7.35 -13.79 -30.24
N THR A 291 7.45 -12.71 -31.02
CA THR A 291 7.11 -11.37 -30.53
C THR A 291 5.61 -11.16 -30.46
N ARG A 292 5.18 -10.20 -29.62
CA ARG A 292 3.79 -9.73 -29.52
C ARG A 292 3.21 -9.32 -30.86
N GLN A 293 4.00 -8.64 -31.70
CA GLN A 293 3.55 -8.19 -33.01
C GLN A 293 3.23 -9.38 -33.93
N THR A 294 4.08 -10.40 -33.92
CA THR A 294 3.83 -11.64 -34.67
C THR A 294 2.57 -12.34 -34.16
N LEU A 295 2.39 -12.45 -32.84
CA LEU A 295 1.19 -13.05 -32.26
C LEU A 295 -0.08 -12.32 -32.70
N TRP A 296 -0.05 -10.97 -32.74
CA TRP A 296 -1.17 -10.18 -33.25
C TRP A 296 -1.44 -10.39 -34.73
N ALA A 297 -0.40 -10.50 -35.56
CA ALA A 297 -0.55 -10.80 -36.98
C ALA A 297 -1.19 -12.19 -37.19
N LEU A 298 -0.79 -13.20 -36.42
CA LEU A 298 -1.43 -14.53 -36.45
C LEU A 298 -2.92 -14.46 -36.09
N VAL A 299 -3.29 -13.65 -35.10
CA VAL A 299 -4.70 -13.45 -34.75
C VAL A 299 -5.46 -12.72 -35.86
N GLN A 300 -4.89 -11.67 -36.45
CA GLN A 300 -5.53 -10.89 -37.52
C GLN A 300 -5.74 -11.71 -38.80
N GLU A 301 -4.78 -12.55 -39.16
CA GLU A 301 -4.85 -13.48 -40.29
C GLU A 301 -5.63 -14.76 -39.97
N LYS A 302 -6.23 -14.86 -38.77
CA LYS A 302 -7.09 -15.97 -38.31
C LYS A 302 -6.37 -17.33 -38.20
N HIS A 303 -5.08 -17.31 -37.91
CA HIS A 303 -4.32 -18.50 -37.55
C HIS A 303 -4.47 -18.89 -36.08
N LEU A 304 -4.88 -17.94 -35.23
CA LEU A 304 -5.19 -18.15 -33.81
C LEU A 304 -6.47 -17.41 -33.44
N SER A 305 -7.29 -18.01 -32.58
CA SER A 305 -8.60 -17.49 -32.20
C SER A 305 -8.52 -16.66 -30.93
N LEU A 306 -8.83 -15.37 -31.02
CA LEU A 306 -8.89 -14.46 -29.88
C LEU A 306 -10.28 -14.44 -29.26
N GLN A 307 -10.35 -14.78 -27.98
CA GLN A 307 -11.55 -14.67 -27.15
C GLN A 307 -11.43 -13.43 -26.25
N GLU A 308 -12.39 -12.53 -26.34
CA GLU A 308 -12.51 -11.40 -25.40
C GLU A 308 -13.53 -11.74 -24.31
N GLN A 309 -13.07 -11.81 -23.07
CA GLN A 309 -13.91 -12.11 -21.91
C GLN A 309 -13.58 -11.15 -20.77
N ASN A 310 -14.59 -10.44 -20.27
CA ASN A 310 -14.46 -9.47 -19.17
C ASN A 310 -13.38 -8.39 -19.42
N GLY A 311 -13.20 -7.95 -20.67
CA GLY A 311 -12.18 -6.96 -21.06
C GLY A 311 -10.75 -7.49 -21.10
N ALA A 312 -10.53 -8.78 -20.83
CA ALA A 312 -9.27 -9.47 -21.07
C ALA A 312 -9.31 -10.27 -22.38
N ARG A 313 -8.12 -10.40 -22.98
CA ARG A 313 -7.88 -11.06 -24.25
C ARG A 313 -7.19 -12.39 -24.01
N TRP A 314 -7.85 -13.46 -24.42
CA TRP A 314 -7.43 -14.84 -24.22
C TRP A 314 -7.31 -15.55 -25.55
N LEU A 315 -6.38 -16.49 -25.63
CA LEU A 315 -6.26 -17.45 -26.71
C LEU A 315 -6.64 -18.83 -26.19
N ASP A 316 -7.13 -19.70 -27.06
CA ASP A 316 -7.33 -21.10 -26.71
C ASP A 316 -5.96 -21.79 -26.53
N ARG A 317 -5.73 -22.38 -25.35
CA ARG A 317 -4.46 -23.02 -25.01
C ARG A 317 -4.16 -24.19 -25.96
N ALA A 318 -5.15 -25.01 -26.30
CA ALA A 318 -4.94 -26.18 -27.14
C ALA A 318 -4.59 -25.75 -28.57
N GLU A 319 -5.27 -24.73 -29.09
CA GLU A 319 -4.95 -24.12 -30.39
C GLU A 319 -3.52 -23.59 -30.44
N VAL A 320 -3.08 -22.84 -29.42
CA VAL A 320 -1.71 -22.32 -29.35
C VAL A 320 -0.68 -23.44 -29.29
N VAL A 321 -0.89 -24.47 -28.47
CA VAL A 321 0.04 -25.61 -28.36
C VAL A 321 0.11 -26.41 -29.66
N VAL A 322 -1.02 -26.66 -30.32
CA VAL A 322 -1.07 -27.32 -31.63
C VAL A 322 -0.35 -26.48 -32.68
N PHE A 323 -0.60 -25.18 -32.71
CA PHE A 323 0.10 -24.26 -33.60
C PHE A 323 1.62 -24.30 -33.37
N GLY A 324 2.05 -24.24 -32.11
CA GLY A 324 3.45 -24.31 -31.69
C GLY A 324 4.11 -25.65 -31.96
N ARG A 325 3.34 -26.73 -32.19
CA ARG A 325 3.83 -28.04 -32.65
C ARG A 325 3.94 -28.10 -34.17
N ASP A 326 3.01 -27.50 -34.90
CA ASP A 326 2.93 -27.63 -36.36
C ASP A 326 3.70 -26.53 -37.09
N HIS A 327 3.97 -25.41 -36.43
CA HIS A 327 4.70 -24.25 -36.96
C HIS A 327 5.88 -23.87 -36.05
N ARG A 328 6.91 -23.25 -36.62
CA ARG A 328 8.08 -22.79 -35.89
C ARG A 328 8.55 -21.43 -36.35
N ASN A 329 9.12 -20.68 -35.42
CA ASN A 329 9.92 -19.50 -35.71
C ASN A 329 11.22 -19.93 -36.38
N ALA A 330 11.47 -19.42 -37.59
CA ALA A 330 12.64 -19.74 -38.40
C ALA A 330 13.96 -19.41 -37.68
N ARG A 331 13.96 -18.46 -36.73
CA ARG A 331 15.15 -18.09 -35.96
C ARG A 331 15.69 -19.24 -35.09
N GLU A 332 14.85 -20.18 -34.68
CA GLU A 332 15.27 -21.36 -33.90
C GLU A 332 16.15 -22.32 -34.69
N PHE A 333 16.23 -22.16 -36.02
CA PHE A 333 17.01 -23.05 -36.88
C PHE A 333 18.35 -22.44 -37.30
N LEU A 334 18.62 -21.18 -36.93
CA LEU A 334 19.81 -20.45 -37.39
C LEU A 334 21.11 -21.10 -36.92
N THR A 335 21.13 -21.72 -35.74
CA THR A 335 22.29 -22.45 -35.22
C THR A 335 22.62 -23.71 -36.04
N TYR A 336 21.68 -24.23 -36.83
CA TYR A 336 21.82 -25.48 -37.60
C TYR A 336 21.98 -25.29 -39.09
N ILE A 337 21.96 -24.04 -39.56
CA ILE A 337 22.19 -23.71 -40.95
C ILE A 337 23.42 -22.82 -41.04
N GLU A 338 24.26 -23.09 -42.03
CA GLU A 338 25.36 -22.18 -42.36
C GLU A 338 24.78 -20.97 -43.09
N GLY A 339 24.35 -19.95 -42.34
CA GLY A 339 23.81 -18.75 -42.95
C GLY A 339 22.96 -17.87 -42.03
N SER A 340 22.44 -16.82 -42.64
CA SER A 340 21.52 -15.86 -42.04
C SER A 340 20.06 -16.28 -42.20
N LEU A 341 19.16 -15.55 -41.54
CA LEU A 341 17.72 -15.73 -41.73
C LEU A 341 17.28 -15.45 -43.18
N ASP A 342 17.99 -14.59 -43.91
CA ASP A 342 17.66 -14.29 -45.30
C ASP A 342 18.07 -15.44 -46.22
N ASP A 343 19.17 -16.15 -45.92
CA ASP A 343 19.58 -17.37 -46.63
C ASP A 343 18.54 -18.49 -46.44
N LEU A 344 18.01 -18.62 -45.22
CA LEU A 344 16.90 -19.55 -44.96
C LEU A 344 15.64 -19.18 -45.74
N LYS A 345 15.27 -17.89 -45.82
CA LYS A 345 14.12 -17.46 -46.62
C LYS A 345 14.32 -17.77 -48.10
N GLN A 346 15.52 -17.53 -48.63
CA GLN A 346 15.83 -17.84 -50.02
C GLN A 346 15.71 -19.34 -50.26
N THR A 347 16.33 -20.17 -49.41
CA THR A 347 16.25 -21.63 -49.49
C THR A 347 14.80 -22.14 -49.46
N MET A 348 13.95 -21.58 -48.59
CA MET A 348 12.54 -21.95 -48.51
C MET A 348 11.77 -21.51 -49.78
N THR A 349 12.09 -20.33 -50.31
CA THR A 349 11.50 -19.79 -51.55
C THR A 349 11.88 -20.65 -52.76
N ASP A 350 13.14 -21.07 -52.86
CA ASP A 350 13.64 -21.95 -53.93
C ASP A 350 12.95 -23.32 -53.92
N ASN A 351 12.44 -23.73 -52.75
CA ASN A 351 11.62 -24.94 -52.57
C ASN A 351 10.11 -24.67 -52.69
N ASN A 352 9.70 -23.51 -53.19
CA ASN A 352 8.32 -23.06 -53.34
C ASN A 352 7.51 -23.01 -52.02
N ILE A 353 8.19 -22.82 -50.88
CA ILE A 353 7.55 -22.71 -49.57
C ILE A 353 7.56 -21.24 -49.14
N ARG A 354 6.38 -20.72 -48.80
CA ARG A 354 6.21 -19.35 -48.30
C ARG A 354 6.11 -19.34 -46.79
N ALA A 355 6.61 -18.27 -46.18
CA ALA A 355 6.36 -18.00 -44.77
C ALA A 355 4.86 -17.84 -44.53
N LEU A 356 4.40 -18.26 -43.35
CA LEU A 356 2.99 -18.22 -42.99
C LEU A 356 2.47 -16.79 -43.02
N LEU A 357 3.21 -15.86 -42.41
CA LEU A 357 2.91 -14.44 -42.41
C LEU A 357 3.71 -13.72 -43.50
N SER A 358 3.05 -12.79 -44.18
CA SER A 358 3.72 -11.95 -45.16
C SER A 358 4.66 -10.96 -44.47
N PRO A 359 5.93 -10.80 -44.92
CA PRO A 359 6.83 -9.84 -44.33
C PRO A 359 6.30 -8.41 -44.55
N HIS A 360 6.11 -7.66 -43.47
CA HIS A 360 5.81 -6.24 -43.57
C HIS A 360 7.06 -5.45 -43.96
N PRO A 361 6.97 -4.51 -44.94
CA PRO A 361 8.04 -3.54 -45.17
C PRO A 361 8.34 -2.79 -43.87
N LYS A 362 9.62 -2.57 -43.54
CA LYS A 362 10.03 -1.82 -42.34
C LYS A 362 9.38 -0.42 -42.25
N SER A 363 8.97 0.15 -43.39
CA SER A 363 8.26 1.42 -43.50
C SER A 363 6.79 1.38 -43.07
N LYS A 364 6.16 0.20 -42.99
CA LYS A 364 4.74 0.03 -42.65
C LYS A 364 4.50 -0.48 -41.21
N GLY A 365 5.55 -0.81 -40.47
CA GLY A 365 5.43 -1.25 -39.08
C GLY A 365 6.62 -2.08 -38.60
N HIS A 366 6.51 -2.57 -37.36
CA HIS A 366 7.51 -3.47 -36.77
C HIS A 366 7.54 -4.82 -37.50
N SER A 367 8.74 -5.37 -37.70
CA SER A 367 8.94 -6.67 -38.33
C SER A 367 8.26 -7.78 -37.52
N VAL A 368 7.52 -8.65 -38.21
CA VAL A 368 7.05 -9.93 -37.67
C VAL A 368 8.15 -10.98 -37.75
N ASN A 369 8.08 -12.00 -36.90
CA ASN A 369 8.92 -13.19 -37.02
C ASN A 369 8.55 -13.95 -38.29
N VAL A 370 9.53 -14.65 -38.87
CA VAL A 370 9.32 -15.54 -40.01
C VAL A 370 8.91 -16.89 -39.45
N ILE A 371 7.69 -17.33 -39.78
CA ILE A 371 7.14 -18.60 -39.31
C ILE A 371 6.93 -19.52 -40.51
N TYR A 372 7.36 -20.77 -40.40
CA TYR A 372 7.08 -21.82 -41.38
C TYR A 372 6.39 -23.01 -40.72
N ARG A 373 5.75 -23.84 -41.54
CA ARG A 373 5.34 -25.17 -41.10
C ARG A 373 6.58 -26.00 -40.78
N TYR A 374 6.55 -26.68 -39.65
CA TYR A 374 7.66 -27.52 -39.21
C TYR A 374 7.93 -28.67 -40.18
N SER A 375 6.88 -29.26 -40.77
CA SER A 375 7.01 -30.31 -41.80
C SER A 375 7.85 -29.86 -43.00
N ASP A 376 7.72 -28.60 -43.39
CA ASP A 376 8.38 -28.04 -44.56
C ASP A 376 9.85 -27.74 -44.24
N LEU A 377 10.13 -27.14 -43.08
CA LEU A 377 11.49 -26.95 -42.56
C LEU A 377 12.22 -28.29 -42.44
N ARG A 378 11.57 -29.30 -41.87
CA ARG A 378 12.14 -30.64 -41.72
C ARG A 378 12.49 -31.26 -43.08
N LYS A 379 11.62 -31.08 -44.08
CA LYS A 379 11.84 -31.61 -45.44
C LYS A 379 13.00 -30.91 -46.14
N VAL A 380 13.02 -29.57 -46.12
CA VAL A 380 14.04 -28.75 -46.80
C VAL A 380 15.41 -28.92 -46.15
N LEU A 381 15.47 -28.84 -44.82
CA LEU A 381 16.72 -28.94 -44.05
C LEU A 381 17.12 -30.39 -43.73
N ARG A 382 16.31 -31.36 -44.18
CA ARG A 382 16.57 -32.81 -44.07
C ARG A 382 16.79 -33.32 -42.65
N PHE A 383 16.14 -32.71 -41.67
CA PHE A 383 16.25 -33.14 -40.28
C PHE A 383 15.50 -34.45 -40.01
N ARG A 384 16.17 -35.42 -39.38
CA ARG A 384 15.53 -36.67 -38.96
C ARG A 384 14.64 -36.50 -37.74
N ARG A 385 15.03 -35.63 -36.80
CA ARG A 385 14.34 -35.27 -35.56
C ARG A 385 14.31 -33.76 -35.40
N ASP A 386 13.48 -33.23 -34.50
CA ASP A 386 13.43 -31.78 -34.22
C ASP A 386 14.71 -31.36 -33.48
N PRO A 387 15.60 -30.56 -34.11
CA PRO A 387 16.83 -30.16 -33.46
C PRO A 387 16.61 -28.99 -32.48
N THR A 388 15.47 -28.27 -32.57
CA THR A 388 15.30 -27.02 -31.82
C THR A 388 14.69 -27.21 -30.44
N ARG A 389 14.33 -28.44 -30.06
CA ARG A 389 13.64 -28.74 -28.80
C ARG A 389 14.40 -29.75 -27.97
N ILE A 390 14.52 -29.47 -26.67
CA ILE A 390 15.09 -30.41 -25.70
C ILE A 390 14.03 -31.46 -25.38
N THR A 391 14.25 -32.71 -25.78
CA THR A 391 13.26 -33.81 -25.62
C THR A 391 13.70 -34.89 -24.63
N THR A 392 14.86 -34.71 -23.98
CA THR A 392 15.42 -35.65 -23.02
C THR A 392 14.46 -35.86 -21.84
N ARG A 393 14.15 -37.11 -21.50
CA ARG A 393 13.16 -37.46 -20.48
C ARG A 393 13.50 -36.91 -19.09
N SER A 394 14.79 -36.92 -18.73
CA SER A 394 15.29 -36.34 -17.47
C SER A 394 15.00 -34.85 -17.38
N PHE A 395 15.29 -34.11 -18.46
CA PHE A 395 14.99 -32.69 -18.55
C PHE A 395 13.49 -32.42 -18.48
N GLN A 396 12.67 -33.13 -19.26
CA GLN A 396 11.22 -32.93 -19.29
C GLN A 396 10.56 -33.16 -17.93
N ASN A 397 10.96 -34.21 -17.21
CA ASN A 397 10.48 -34.47 -15.85
C ASN A 397 10.83 -33.35 -14.87
N PHE A 398 12.03 -32.76 -14.97
CA PHE A 398 12.42 -31.62 -14.15
C PHE A 398 11.66 -30.35 -14.56
N TRP A 399 11.58 -30.11 -15.87
CA TRP A 399 10.96 -28.92 -16.46
C TRP A 399 9.48 -28.83 -16.10
N ASP A 400 8.72 -29.93 -16.16
CA ASP A 400 7.31 -29.94 -15.76
C ASP A 400 7.11 -29.59 -14.27
N LYS A 401 8.01 -30.04 -13.40
CA LYS A 401 7.99 -29.66 -11.97
C LYS A 401 8.32 -28.18 -11.78
N ALA A 402 9.33 -27.68 -12.48
CA ALA A 402 9.69 -26.26 -12.45
C ALA A 402 8.54 -25.37 -12.95
N ARG A 403 7.85 -25.79 -14.02
CA ARG A 403 6.66 -25.11 -14.57
C ARG A 403 5.51 -25.06 -13.56
N ALA A 404 5.18 -26.18 -12.92
CA ALA A 404 4.13 -26.21 -11.91
C ALA A 404 4.44 -25.23 -10.78
N MET A 405 5.65 -25.29 -10.23
CA MET A 405 6.09 -24.45 -9.11
C MET A 405 6.12 -22.95 -9.46
N THR A 406 6.68 -22.57 -10.61
CA THR A 406 6.76 -21.17 -11.06
C THR A 406 5.40 -20.56 -11.37
N SER A 407 4.40 -21.39 -11.69
CA SER A 407 3.03 -20.95 -11.94
C SER A 407 2.20 -20.76 -10.67
N GLU A 408 2.58 -21.39 -9.55
CA GLU A 408 1.85 -21.35 -8.28
C GLU A 408 2.41 -20.30 -7.30
N ARG A 409 3.62 -19.78 -7.55
CA ARG A 409 4.32 -18.91 -6.62
C ARG A 409 4.73 -17.57 -7.25
N PRO A 410 4.68 -16.46 -6.50
CA PRO A 410 5.22 -15.19 -6.97
C PRO A 410 6.74 -15.34 -7.23
N PRO A 411 7.26 -14.71 -8.30
CA PRO A 411 6.64 -13.68 -9.13
C PRO A 411 5.83 -14.17 -10.36
N PHE A 412 5.35 -15.42 -10.36
CA PHE A 412 4.52 -16.03 -11.41
C PHE A 412 5.16 -15.95 -12.80
N LEU A 413 6.26 -16.69 -12.98
CA LEU A 413 6.94 -16.80 -14.27
C LEU A 413 6.23 -17.82 -15.15
N TYR A 414 6.05 -17.48 -16.43
CA TYR A 414 5.50 -18.40 -17.40
C TYR A 414 6.63 -19.10 -18.15
N LEU A 415 6.67 -20.42 -18.05
CA LEU A 415 7.62 -21.28 -18.74
C LEU A 415 6.89 -22.02 -19.88
N PRO A 416 7.50 -22.10 -21.09
CA PRO A 416 6.91 -22.81 -22.22
C PRO A 416 6.80 -24.32 -21.95
N SER A 417 5.93 -25.02 -22.68
CA SER A 417 5.81 -26.48 -22.59
C SER A 417 7.12 -27.21 -22.92
N THR A 418 7.85 -26.70 -23.91
CA THR A 418 9.16 -27.21 -24.30
C THR A 418 10.14 -26.06 -24.42
N LEU A 419 11.34 -26.20 -23.85
CA LEU A 419 12.40 -25.22 -23.98
C LEU A 419 13.13 -25.39 -25.33
N SER A 420 13.41 -24.26 -25.98
CA SER A 420 14.26 -24.20 -27.17
C SER A 420 15.71 -24.52 -26.84
N LEU A 421 16.44 -25.25 -27.72
CA LEU A 421 17.84 -25.59 -27.45
C LEU A 421 18.74 -24.35 -27.36
N ASP A 422 18.51 -23.35 -28.22
CA ASP A 422 19.21 -22.05 -28.18
C ASP A 422 18.80 -21.16 -26.98
N GLY A 423 17.96 -21.69 -26.10
CA GLY A 423 17.36 -20.97 -25.00
C GLY A 423 16.21 -20.06 -25.41
N GLN A 424 15.55 -19.51 -24.39
CA GLN A 424 14.31 -18.78 -24.57
C GLN A 424 14.05 -17.76 -23.48
N ALA A 425 13.51 -16.60 -23.88
CA ALA A 425 13.06 -15.59 -22.93
C ALA A 425 11.73 -15.99 -22.28
N ILE A 426 11.73 -16.15 -20.95
CA ILE A 426 10.54 -16.33 -20.12
C ILE A 426 10.22 -15.04 -19.38
N SER A 427 8.96 -14.82 -19.00
CA SER A 427 8.57 -13.63 -18.24
C SER A 427 7.29 -13.83 -17.45
N ASN A 428 6.99 -12.91 -16.53
CA ASN A 428 5.69 -12.83 -15.88
C ASN A 428 4.65 -12.10 -16.77
N ALA A 429 3.37 -12.10 -16.38
CA ALA A 429 2.29 -11.51 -17.16
C ALA A 429 2.51 -10.04 -17.56
N LYS A 430 3.13 -9.26 -16.66
CA LYS A 430 3.42 -7.83 -16.88
C LYS A 430 4.73 -7.59 -17.62
N ARG A 431 5.54 -8.63 -17.86
CA ARG A 431 6.89 -8.57 -18.44
C ARG A 431 7.85 -7.64 -17.71
N THR A 432 7.58 -7.42 -16.44
CA THR A 432 8.45 -6.65 -15.55
C THR A 432 9.71 -7.45 -15.28
N LEU A 433 9.54 -8.75 -15.03
CA LEU A 433 10.62 -9.71 -14.89
C LEU A 433 10.72 -10.54 -16.15
N THR A 434 11.93 -10.66 -16.69
CA THR A 434 12.23 -11.45 -17.87
C THR A 434 13.56 -12.15 -17.65
N PHE A 435 13.64 -13.43 -17.96
CA PHE A 435 14.87 -14.22 -17.88
C PHE A 435 15.12 -14.87 -19.23
N MET A 436 16.36 -14.84 -19.71
CA MET A 436 16.79 -15.74 -20.76
C MET A 436 17.14 -17.07 -20.10
N VAL A 437 16.51 -18.14 -20.53
CA VAL A 437 16.73 -19.48 -19.99
C VAL A 437 17.42 -20.32 -21.02
N VAL A 438 18.60 -20.86 -20.67
CA VAL A 438 19.40 -21.69 -21.56
C VAL A 438 19.71 -22.99 -20.82
N PHE A 439 19.57 -24.12 -21.50
CA PHE A 439 19.94 -25.42 -20.97
C PHE A 439 21.15 -25.96 -21.73
N ASN A 440 22.20 -26.30 -20.99
CA ASN A 440 23.37 -26.97 -21.54
C ASN A 440 23.22 -28.48 -21.30
N GLU A 441 23.03 -29.26 -22.37
CA GLU A 441 22.84 -30.71 -22.26
C GLU A 441 24.11 -31.43 -21.76
N ASP A 442 25.30 -30.94 -22.10
CA ASP A 442 26.58 -31.56 -21.73
C ASP A 442 26.84 -31.45 -20.23
N THR A 443 26.53 -30.29 -19.64
CA THR A 443 26.72 -30.06 -18.20
C THR A 443 25.48 -30.40 -17.37
N GLY A 444 24.31 -30.53 -17.99
CA GLY A 444 23.04 -30.70 -17.31
C GLY A 444 22.62 -29.46 -16.50
N ILE A 445 23.12 -28.28 -16.85
CA ILE A 445 22.88 -27.02 -16.15
C ILE A 445 21.81 -26.20 -16.91
N LEU A 446 20.82 -25.75 -16.16
CA LEU A 446 19.79 -24.81 -16.58
C LEU A 446 20.12 -23.43 -16.00
N ALA A 447 20.51 -22.49 -16.87
CA ALA A 447 20.88 -21.13 -16.50
C ALA A 447 19.70 -20.17 -16.72
N PHE A 448 19.48 -19.28 -15.75
CA PHE A 448 18.52 -18.18 -15.83
C PHE A 448 19.29 -16.87 -15.77
N GLU A 449 19.29 -16.12 -16.87
CA GLU A 449 19.92 -14.80 -16.96
C GLU A 449 18.87 -13.69 -16.97
N GLY A 450 18.87 -12.86 -15.95
CA GLY A 450 17.93 -11.77 -15.80
C GLY A 450 18.08 -10.69 -16.85
N ARG A 451 16.94 -10.20 -17.34
CA ARG A 451 16.79 -9.10 -18.29
C ARG A 451 15.81 -8.08 -17.70
N ARG A 452 15.87 -6.83 -18.18
CA ARG A 452 14.98 -5.72 -17.74
C ARG A 452 15.10 -5.44 -16.23
N LEU A 453 14.02 -5.53 -15.45
CA LEU A 453 14.08 -5.30 -14.00
C LEU A 453 14.76 -6.45 -13.24
N ALA A 454 14.96 -7.60 -13.89
CA ALA A 454 15.79 -8.68 -13.37
C ALA A 454 17.28 -8.54 -13.78
N ASN A 455 17.67 -7.44 -14.45
CA ASN A 455 19.05 -7.28 -14.91
C ASN A 455 20.03 -7.35 -13.72
N GLY A 456 21.08 -8.16 -13.87
CA GLY A 456 22.04 -8.44 -12.80
C GLY A 456 21.67 -9.62 -11.89
N LEU A 457 20.49 -10.20 -12.04
CA LEU A 457 20.13 -11.47 -11.39
C LEU A 457 20.49 -12.62 -12.32
N SER A 458 21.25 -13.58 -11.84
CA SER A 458 21.53 -14.83 -12.57
C SER A 458 21.62 -15.99 -11.60
N PHE A 459 21.07 -17.14 -11.98
CA PHE A 459 21.20 -18.36 -11.20
C PHE A 459 21.22 -19.58 -12.11
N GLU A 460 21.92 -20.62 -11.66
CA GLU A 460 22.13 -21.86 -12.38
C GLU A 460 21.67 -23.04 -11.55
N ILE A 461 21.05 -24.01 -12.23
CA ILE A 461 20.42 -25.15 -11.59
C ILE A 461 20.82 -26.43 -12.33
N ALA A 462 21.45 -27.37 -11.61
CA ALA A 462 21.79 -28.67 -12.16
C ALA A 462 20.57 -29.61 -12.12
N ILE A 463 20.04 -30.03 -13.26
CA ILE A 463 18.78 -30.80 -13.30
C ILE A 463 18.87 -32.19 -12.66
N SER A 464 20.09 -32.70 -12.48
CA SER A 464 20.39 -33.99 -11.84
C SER A 464 20.39 -33.91 -10.31
N ASN A 465 20.45 -32.72 -9.72
CA ASN A 465 20.49 -32.56 -8.27
C ASN A 465 19.06 -32.51 -7.69
N PRO A 466 18.71 -33.36 -6.72
CA PRO A 466 17.38 -33.36 -6.10
C PRO A 466 17.00 -32.05 -5.39
N GLN A 467 17.98 -31.28 -4.89
CA GLN A 467 17.77 -29.98 -4.21
C GLN A 467 17.55 -28.81 -5.20
N SER A 468 17.65 -29.06 -6.50
CA SER A 468 17.57 -28.02 -7.52
C SER A 468 16.21 -27.31 -7.59
N LEU A 469 15.12 -27.99 -7.23
CA LEU A 469 13.81 -27.35 -7.14
C LEU A 469 13.72 -26.42 -5.93
N GLU A 470 14.32 -26.79 -4.80
CA GLU A 470 14.39 -25.95 -3.60
C GLU A 470 15.19 -24.68 -3.89
N LYS A 471 16.33 -24.80 -4.59
CA LYS A 471 17.12 -23.63 -5.02
C LYS A 471 16.35 -22.71 -5.96
N LEU A 472 15.59 -23.28 -6.89
CA LEU A 472 14.72 -22.49 -7.78
C LEU A 472 13.62 -21.80 -6.97
N GLU A 473 13.03 -22.48 -5.98
CA GLU A 473 12.04 -21.91 -5.08
C GLU A 473 12.61 -20.73 -4.28
N GLU A 474 13.77 -20.89 -3.66
CA GLU A 474 14.47 -19.84 -2.92
C GLU A 474 14.76 -18.64 -3.82
N ALA A 475 15.28 -18.88 -5.03
CA ALA A 475 15.53 -17.82 -6.01
C ALA A 475 14.26 -17.04 -6.35
N LEU A 476 13.12 -17.72 -6.57
CA LEU A 476 11.84 -17.07 -6.85
C LEU A 476 11.37 -16.22 -5.67
N VAL A 477 11.51 -16.71 -4.44
CA VAL A 477 11.16 -15.96 -3.22
C VAL A 477 12.04 -14.71 -3.08
N THR A 478 13.35 -14.82 -3.30
CA THR A 478 14.27 -13.67 -3.28
C THR A 478 13.92 -12.67 -4.38
N ILE A 479 13.59 -13.13 -5.59
CA ILE A 479 13.18 -12.22 -6.68
C ILE A 479 11.87 -11.51 -6.34
N ALA A 480 10.92 -12.22 -5.72
CA ALA A 480 9.64 -11.66 -5.33
C ALA A 480 9.75 -10.58 -4.23
N SER A 481 10.79 -10.61 -3.39
CA SER A 481 11.01 -9.57 -2.37
C SER A 481 11.70 -8.31 -2.91
N LEU A 482 12.34 -8.41 -4.09
CA LEU A 482 13.03 -7.30 -4.75
C LEU A 482 12.11 -6.45 -5.64
N VAL A 483 10.87 -6.88 -5.87
CA VAL A 483 9.89 -6.30 -6.82
C VAL A 483 8.63 -5.87 -6.09
#